data_AF-A0A8A6W3W4-F1
#
_entry.id   AF-A0A8A6W3W4-F1
#
_cell.length_a   1.000
_cell.length_b   1.000
_cell.length_c   1.000
_cell.angle_alpha   90.00
_cell.angle_beta   90.00
_cell.angle_gamma   90.00
#
_symmetry.space_group_name_H-M   'P 1'
#
loop_
_entity.id
_entity.type
_entity.pdbx_description
1 polymer ?
#
loop_
_entity_poly.entity_id
_entity_poly.type
_entity_poly.pdbx_seq_one_letter_code
_entity_poly.pdbx_strand_id
1 'polypeptide(L)'
;MNKISYYSFNNNNLIHLSTLNFKDSQRIHKIIKLFCPNILMSNLQMKISENIQIQFYYYSEKQVKVQVPELEKKLSNYLKRKVEILPIPLKFPYLDSQIYADYIKETNTPLKIIRQNLLKVFQENRHPGFWGIRIQISGRSHKNQKRSQKEEIFLGTRGPFSDTQHSTLRSIHGLRTTTVTLYSGL
;
A
#
# COMPACT_ATOMS: atom_id res chain seq x y z
N MET A 1 -49.55 -4.40 -31.60
CA MET A 1 -48.68 -3.26 -31.26
C MET A 1 -48.01 -3.56 -29.92
N ASN A 2 -46.74 -3.94 -29.93
CA ASN A 2 -45.98 -4.23 -28.71
C ASN A 2 -45.45 -2.91 -28.13
N LYS A 3 -45.98 -2.48 -26.98
CA LYS A 3 -45.42 -1.36 -26.22
C LYS A 3 -44.08 -1.79 -25.65
N ILE A 4 -43.00 -1.26 -26.22
CA ILE A 4 -41.66 -1.33 -25.63
C ILE A 4 -41.67 -0.41 -24.43
N SER A 5 -41.71 -0.99 -23.23
CA SER A 5 -41.50 -0.29 -21.97
C SER A 5 -40.02 0.04 -21.83
N TYR A 6 -39.65 1.28 -22.11
CA TYR A 6 -38.35 1.82 -21.74
C TYR A 6 -38.28 1.90 -20.21
N TYR A 7 -37.65 0.92 -19.58
CA TYR A 7 -37.19 1.06 -18.20
C TYR A 7 -36.10 2.12 -18.19
N SER A 8 -36.46 3.37 -17.84
CA SER A 8 -35.47 4.38 -17.48
C SER A 8 -34.83 3.95 -16.16
N PHE A 9 -33.74 3.19 -16.25
CA PHE A 9 -32.96 2.82 -15.07
C PHE A 9 -32.49 4.08 -14.35
N ASN A 10 -32.68 4.06 -13.03
CA ASN A 10 -32.46 5.16 -12.10
C ASN A 10 -30.94 5.38 -11.86
N ASN A 11 -30.18 5.62 -12.94
CA ASN A 11 -28.72 5.69 -12.95
C ASN A 11 -28.17 6.76 -12.00
N ASN A 12 -28.93 7.83 -11.76
CA ASN A 12 -28.53 8.89 -10.82
C ASN A 12 -28.37 8.36 -9.39
N ASN A 13 -29.24 7.44 -8.95
CA ASN A 13 -29.15 6.84 -7.62
C ASN A 13 -27.95 5.89 -7.50
N LEU A 14 -27.63 5.15 -8.57
CA LEU A 14 -26.45 4.28 -8.60
C LEU A 14 -25.14 5.08 -8.58
N ILE A 15 -25.05 6.14 -9.37
CA ILE A 15 -23.89 7.05 -9.40
C ILE A 15 -23.73 7.74 -8.04
N HIS A 16 -24.82 8.25 -7.47
CA HIS A 16 -24.81 8.86 -6.14
C HIS A 16 -24.35 7.88 -5.06
N LEU A 17 -24.86 6.64 -5.07
CA LEU A 17 -24.43 5.61 -4.11
C LEU A 17 -22.94 5.25 -4.29
N SER A 18 -22.48 5.09 -5.53
CA SER A 18 -21.07 4.78 -5.80
C SER A 18 -20.12 5.89 -5.32
N THR A 19 -20.52 7.16 -5.46
CA THR A 19 -19.71 8.30 -5.03
C THR A 19 -19.67 8.43 -3.52
N LEU A 20 -20.77 8.13 -2.81
CA LEU A 20 -20.77 8.02 -1.35
C LEU A 20 -19.86 6.89 -0.87
N ASN A 21 -19.99 5.69 -1.45
CA ASN A 21 -19.15 4.55 -1.11
C ASN A 21 -17.66 4.83 -1.37
N PHE A 22 -17.34 5.55 -2.45
CA PHE A 22 -15.98 5.97 -2.74
C PHE A 22 -15.43 6.97 -1.72
N LYS A 23 -16.24 7.94 -1.26
CA LYS A 23 -15.82 8.87 -0.20
C LYS A 23 -15.57 8.14 1.11
N ASP A 24 -16.44 7.19 1.45
CA ASP A 24 -16.29 6.39 2.66
C ASP A 24 -15.05 5.50 2.58
N SER A 25 -14.80 4.85 1.45
CA SER A 25 -13.58 4.03 1.26
C SER A 25 -12.30 4.86 1.44
N GLN A 26 -12.24 6.07 0.88
CA GLN A 26 -11.08 6.96 1.07
C GLN A 26 -10.89 7.39 2.54
N ARG A 27 -11.98 7.64 3.27
CA ARG A 27 -11.93 8.00 4.69
C ARG A 27 -11.47 6.83 5.54
N ILE A 28 -12.04 5.64 5.33
CA ILE A 28 -11.65 4.40 6.01
C ILE A 28 -10.17 4.12 5.78
N HIS A 29 -9.70 4.24 4.53
CA HIS A 29 -8.29 4.06 4.19
C HIS A 29 -7.36 5.00 4.98
N LYS A 30 -7.75 6.27 5.19
CA LYS A 30 -7.00 7.21 6.03
C LYS A 30 -7.01 6.80 7.50
N ILE A 31 -8.17 6.41 8.04
CA ILE A 31 -8.31 6.00 9.45
C ILE A 31 -7.42 4.79 9.73
N ILE A 32 -7.45 3.78 8.86
CA ILE A 32 -6.63 2.57 9.02
C ILE A 32 -5.14 2.92 9.06
N LYS A 33 -4.67 3.75 8.11
CA LYS A 33 -3.25 4.18 8.09
C LYS A 33 -2.83 4.97 9.32
N LEU A 34 -3.75 5.73 9.94
CA LEU A 34 -3.47 6.47 11.17
C LEU A 34 -3.49 5.59 12.41
N PHE A 35 -4.37 4.59 12.45
CA PHE A 35 -4.54 3.72 13.60
C PHE A 35 -3.44 2.66 13.72
N CYS A 36 -2.92 2.24 12.56
CA CYS A 36 -1.91 1.19 12.45
C CYS A 36 -0.62 1.75 11.83
N PRO A 37 0.03 2.77 12.42
CA PRO A 37 1.16 3.46 11.80
C PRO A 37 2.41 2.57 11.66
N ASN A 38 2.53 1.55 12.52
CA ASN A 38 3.66 0.63 12.57
C ASN A 38 3.38 -0.70 11.86
N ILE A 39 2.19 -0.85 11.26
CA ILE A 39 1.84 -2.05 10.49
C ILE A 39 2.10 -1.70 9.03
N LEU A 40 3.15 -2.31 8.48
CA LEU A 40 3.39 -2.31 7.04
C LEU A 40 2.25 -3.11 6.39
N MET A 41 1.33 -2.38 5.74
CA MET A 41 0.14 -2.90 5.09
C MET A 41 0.24 -2.71 3.58
N SER A 42 -0.18 -3.72 2.81
CA SER A 42 -0.28 -3.63 1.36
C SER A 42 -1.66 -4.06 0.85
N ASN A 43 -2.01 -3.54 -0.34
CA ASN A 43 -3.23 -3.87 -1.08
C ASN A 43 -4.50 -3.85 -0.20
N LEU A 44 -4.79 -2.69 0.41
CA LEU A 44 -5.99 -2.48 1.21
C LEU A 44 -7.23 -2.43 0.31
N GLN A 45 -8.02 -3.50 0.35
CA GLN A 45 -9.26 -3.68 -0.39
C GLN A 45 -10.47 -3.54 0.54
N MET A 46 -11.56 -2.97 0.02
CA MET A 46 -12.77 -2.73 0.78
C MET A 46 -13.99 -3.10 -0.06
N LYS A 47 -14.92 -3.82 0.55
CA LYS A 47 -16.24 -4.11 0.01
C LYS A 47 -17.28 -3.44 0.89
N ILE A 48 -17.93 -2.40 0.36
CA ILE A 48 -18.95 -1.63 1.07
C ILE A 48 -20.32 -2.08 0.59
N SER A 49 -21.08 -2.68 1.49
CA SER A 49 -22.46 -3.10 1.30
C SER A 49 -23.27 -2.74 2.56
N GLU A 50 -24.23 -3.57 2.97
CA GLU A 50 -24.85 -3.48 4.29
C GLU A 50 -23.79 -3.62 5.40
N ASN A 51 -22.85 -4.54 5.19
CA ASN A 51 -21.65 -4.70 6.00
C ASN A 51 -20.42 -4.16 5.25
N ILE A 52 -19.42 -3.72 6.00
CA ILE A 52 -18.14 -3.25 5.46
C ILE A 52 -17.09 -4.31 5.72
N GLN A 53 -16.56 -4.90 4.65
CA GLN A 53 -15.46 -5.86 4.72
C GLN A 53 -14.19 -5.19 4.24
N ILE A 54 -13.11 -5.36 5.00
CA ILE A 54 -11.82 -4.74 4.78
C ILE A 54 -10.76 -5.83 4.77
N GLN A 55 -9.99 -5.92 3.70
CA GLN A 55 -8.94 -6.92 3.55
C GLN A 55 -7.64 -6.21 3.26
N PHE A 56 -6.56 -6.60 3.93
CA PHE A 56 -5.22 -6.12 3.62
C PHE A 56 -4.18 -7.17 3.95
N TYR A 57 -3.04 -7.06 3.29
CA TYR A 57 -1.89 -7.90 3.54
C TYR A 57 -0.95 -7.21 4.52
N TYR A 58 -0.29 -7.96 5.40
CA TYR A 58 0.59 -7.40 6.42
C TYR A 58 1.83 -8.25 6.68
N TYR A 59 2.90 -7.61 7.16
CA TYR A 59 4.16 -8.28 7.50
C TYR A 59 4.41 -8.43 9.03
N SER A 60 3.74 -7.66 9.90
CA SER A 60 3.96 -7.68 11.37
C SER A 60 2.87 -8.41 12.15
N GLU A 61 3.07 -9.69 12.46
CA GLU A 61 2.04 -10.53 13.14
C GLU A 61 1.70 -10.13 14.57
N LYS A 62 2.68 -9.65 15.35
CA LYS A 62 2.48 -9.41 16.79
C LYS A 62 1.56 -8.23 17.08
N GLN A 63 1.55 -7.21 16.23
CA GLN A 63 0.77 -5.98 16.45
C GLN A 63 -0.66 -6.07 15.88
N VAL A 64 -0.83 -6.82 14.79
CA VAL A 64 -2.14 -6.97 14.11
C VAL A 64 -3.16 -7.65 15.00
N LYS A 65 -2.79 -8.71 15.73
CA LYS A 65 -3.72 -9.45 16.60
C LYS A 65 -4.33 -8.61 17.72
N VAL A 66 -3.63 -7.57 18.17
CA VAL A 66 -4.08 -6.69 19.26
C VAL A 66 -4.88 -5.50 18.70
N GLN A 67 -4.41 -4.89 17.60
CA GLN A 67 -4.98 -3.63 17.10
C GLN A 67 -6.22 -3.81 16.22
N VAL A 68 -6.35 -4.93 15.51
CA VAL A 68 -7.47 -5.14 14.56
C VAL A 68 -8.83 -5.16 15.25
N PRO A 69 -9.05 -5.92 16.34
CA PRO A 69 -10.35 -5.93 17.02
C PRO A 69 -10.75 -4.56 17.59
N GLU A 70 -9.78 -3.75 18.01
CA GLU A 70 -10.03 -2.39 18.49
C GLU A 70 -10.41 -1.45 17.34
N LEU A 71 -9.72 -1.58 16.20
CA LEU A 71 -10.01 -0.83 14.99
C LEU A 71 -11.39 -1.16 14.42
N GLU A 72 -11.78 -2.44 14.39
CA GLU A 72 -13.12 -2.89 13.99
C GLU A 72 -14.22 -2.22 14.82
N LYS A 73 -14.06 -2.19 16.15
CA LYS A 73 -15.02 -1.55 17.06
C LYS A 73 -15.11 -0.04 16.80
N LYS A 74 -13.97 0.64 16.66
CA LYS A 74 -13.91 2.09 16.39
C LYS A 74 -14.56 2.44 15.06
N LEU A 75 -14.25 1.70 13.99
CA LEU A 75 -14.85 1.92 12.68
C LEU A 75 -16.35 1.61 12.68
N SER A 76 -16.77 0.55 13.36
CA SER A 76 -18.19 0.21 13.47
C SER A 76 -18.99 1.31 14.18
N ASN A 77 -18.45 1.86 15.26
CA ASN A 77 -19.06 2.96 15.99
C ASN A 77 -19.12 4.25 15.15
N TYR A 78 -18.06 4.55 14.41
CA TYR A 78 -18.00 5.74 13.55
C TYR A 78 -18.96 5.66 12.36
N LEU A 79 -19.02 4.52 11.70
CA LEU A 79 -19.80 4.32 10.47
C LEU A 79 -21.25 3.89 10.74
N LYS A 80 -21.56 3.52 11.99
CA LYS A 80 -22.86 2.95 12.39
C LYS A 80 -23.25 1.72 11.54
N ARG A 81 -22.25 0.94 11.14
CA ARG A 81 -22.39 -0.29 10.34
C ARG A 81 -21.47 -1.35 10.91
N LYS A 82 -21.77 -2.62 10.68
CA LYS A 82 -20.88 -3.72 11.04
C LYS A 82 -19.64 -3.67 10.14
N VAL A 83 -18.46 -3.64 10.76
CA VAL A 83 -17.17 -3.68 10.08
C VAL A 83 -16.47 -4.99 10.42
N GLU A 84 -15.95 -5.65 9.40
CA GLU A 84 -15.16 -6.88 9.48
C GLU A 84 -13.82 -6.64 8.79
N ILE A 85 -12.73 -6.86 9.51
CA ILE A 85 -11.36 -6.73 9.03
C ILE A 85 -10.74 -8.13 8.92
N LEU A 86 -10.32 -8.48 7.71
CA LEU A 86 -9.70 -9.74 7.36
C LEU A 86 -8.22 -9.51 7.02
N PRO A 87 -7.33 -9.45 8.04
CA PRO A 87 -5.91 -9.25 7.80
C PRO A 87 -5.28 -10.57 7.30
N ILE A 88 -4.48 -10.50 6.24
CA ILE A 88 -3.81 -11.67 5.64
C ILE A 88 -2.29 -11.55 5.82
N PRO A 89 -1.61 -12.51 6.48
CA PRO A 89 -0.16 -12.47 6.63
C PRO A 89 0.55 -12.68 5.30
N LEU A 90 1.54 -11.83 5.00
CA LEU A 90 2.43 -12.00 3.86
C LEU A 90 3.46 -13.08 4.16
N LYS A 91 3.43 -14.16 3.37
CA LYS A 91 4.46 -15.21 3.41
C LYS A 91 5.80 -14.72 2.86
N PHE A 92 5.76 -13.88 1.82
CA PHE A 92 6.94 -13.37 1.11
C PHE A 92 6.89 -11.83 1.04
N PRO A 93 7.20 -11.13 2.15
CA PRO A 93 7.14 -9.66 2.22
C PRO A 93 8.11 -8.99 1.22
N TYR A 94 9.19 -9.68 0.87
CA TYR A 94 10.19 -9.21 -0.11
C TYR A 94 9.70 -9.32 -1.57
N LEU A 95 8.48 -9.82 -1.80
CA LEU A 95 7.83 -9.79 -3.11
C LEU A 95 6.73 -8.73 -3.18
N ASP A 96 6.59 -7.90 -2.14
CA ASP A 96 5.60 -6.84 -2.08
C ASP A 96 6.28 -5.47 -2.17
N SER A 97 5.97 -4.71 -3.23
CA SER A 97 6.66 -3.45 -3.48
C SER A 97 6.20 -2.32 -2.54
N GLN A 98 4.98 -2.40 -2.00
CA GLN A 98 4.45 -1.45 -1.02
C GLN A 98 5.19 -1.61 0.31
N ILE A 99 5.38 -2.85 0.78
CA ILE A 99 6.13 -3.14 2.02
C ILE A 99 7.55 -2.58 1.92
N TYR A 100 8.23 -2.77 0.79
CA TYR A 100 9.55 -2.20 0.56
C TYR A 100 9.54 -0.67 0.53
N ALA A 101 8.58 -0.07 -0.16
CA ALA A 101 8.48 1.39 -0.26
C ALA A 101 8.32 2.03 1.13
N ASP A 102 7.48 1.44 1.99
CA ASP A 102 7.25 1.91 3.35
C ASP A 102 8.45 1.64 4.28
N TYR A 103 9.07 0.47 4.20
CA TYR A 103 10.28 0.16 4.98
C TYR A 103 11.47 1.10 4.67
N ILE A 104 11.69 1.41 3.39
CA ILE A 104 12.77 2.32 2.96
C ILE A 104 12.45 3.76 3.33
N LYS A 105 11.16 4.13 3.35
CA LYS A 105 10.71 5.47 3.74
C LYS A 105 11.03 5.78 5.20
N GLU A 106 10.80 4.84 6.10
CA GLU A 106 10.98 5.03 7.55
C GLU A 106 12.45 5.19 7.93
N THR A 107 13.33 4.62 7.13
CA THR A 107 14.75 4.60 7.42
C THR A 107 15.44 5.81 6.77
N ASN A 108 15.97 6.72 7.59
CA ASN A 108 16.98 7.71 7.14
C ASN A 108 18.30 7.04 6.69
N THR A 109 18.27 5.75 6.36
CA THR A 109 19.42 4.96 5.94
C THR A 109 19.98 5.47 4.62
N PRO A 110 21.30 5.61 4.52
CA PRO A 110 21.99 5.82 3.26
C PRO A 110 21.66 4.71 2.26
N LEU A 111 21.51 5.07 0.98
CA LEU A 111 21.26 4.13 -0.12
C LEU A 111 22.30 3.02 -0.24
N LYS A 112 23.55 3.28 0.14
CA LYS A 112 24.60 2.26 0.16
C LYS A 112 24.23 1.08 1.07
N ILE A 113 23.62 1.35 2.22
CA ILE A 113 23.15 0.34 3.17
C ILE A 113 21.93 -0.38 2.61
N ILE A 114 20.99 0.37 2.03
CA ILE A 114 19.81 -0.20 1.36
C ILE A 114 20.25 -1.19 0.27
N ARG A 115 21.22 -0.81 -0.57
CA ARG A 115 21.79 -1.67 -1.61
C ARG A 115 22.37 -2.96 -1.05
N GLN A 116 23.16 -2.88 0.03
CA GLN A 116 23.78 -4.04 0.66
C GLN A 116 22.73 -5.00 1.24
N ASN A 117 21.72 -4.46 1.92
CA ASN A 117 20.64 -5.26 2.49
C ASN A 117 19.83 -5.97 1.39
N LEU A 118 19.53 -5.27 0.29
CA LEU A 118 18.83 -5.86 -0.84
C LEU A 118 19.65 -6.95 -1.51
N LEU A 119 20.95 -6.74 -1.71
CA LEU A 119 21.84 -7.76 -2.27
C LEU A 119 21.80 -9.06 -1.44
N LYS A 120 21.81 -8.94 -0.10
CA LYS A 120 21.66 -10.11 0.78
C LYS A 120 20.31 -10.80 0.55
N VAL A 121 19.20 -10.05 0.56
CA VAL A 121 17.87 -10.63 0.33
C VAL A 121 17.77 -11.31 -1.03
N PHE A 122 18.32 -10.70 -2.09
CA PHE A 122 18.37 -11.29 -3.45
C PHE A 122 19.19 -12.58 -3.51
N GLN A 123 20.30 -12.65 -2.78
CA GLN A 123 21.16 -13.83 -2.76
C GLN A 123 20.55 -14.97 -1.94
N GLU A 124 19.98 -14.64 -0.79
CA GLU A 124 19.42 -15.60 0.17
C GLU A 124 18.03 -16.10 -0.24
N ASN A 125 17.22 -15.28 -0.92
CA ASN A 125 15.83 -15.59 -1.27
C ASN A 125 15.62 -15.63 -2.80
N ARG A 126 16.24 -16.60 -3.46
CA ARG A 126 16.00 -16.87 -4.90
C ARG A 126 14.58 -17.43 -5.10
N HIS A 127 13.60 -16.55 -5.22
CA HIS A 127 12.24 -16.93 -5.56
C HIS A 127 12.09 -16.98 -7.10
N PRO A 128 11.52 -18.05 -7.69
CA PRO A 128 11.45 -18.22 -9.15
C PRO A 128 10.70 -17.07 -9.85
N GLY A 129 9.71 -16.49 -9.17
CA GLY A 129 8.97 -15.33 -9.65
C GLY A 129 9.65 -13.96 -9.45
N PHE A 130 10.88 -13.88 -8.90
CA PHE A 130 11.54 -12.61 -8.60
C PHE A 130 12.76 -12.37 -9.46
N TRP A 131 12.66 -11.42 -10.39
CA TRP A 131 13.65 -11.21 -11.44
C TRP A 131 14.54 -10.00 -11.16
N GLY A 132 13.97 -8.95 -10.58
CA GLY A 132 14.72 -7.73 -10.28
C GLY A 132 13.95 -6.72 -9.44
N ILE A 133 14.66 -5.73 -8.95
CA ILE A 133 14.11 -4.59 -8.22
C ILE A 133 14.75 -3.30 -8.73
N ARG A 134 13.93 -2.26 -8.80
CA ARG A 134 14.37 -0.89 -8.99
C ARG A 134 13.89 -0.07 -7.81
N ILE A 135 14.78 0.68 -7.18
CA ILE A 135 14.43 1.64 -6.14
C ILE A 135 14.92 2.99 -6.58
N GLN A 136 14.02 3.94 -6.59
CA GLN A 136 14.29 5.33 -6.88
C GLN A 136 13.92 6.16 -5.65
N ILE A 137 14.84 7.01 -5.19
CA ILE A 137 14.59 7.96 -4.13
C ILE A 137 14.78 9.36 -4.72
N SER A 138 13.76 10.20 -4.60
CA SER A 138 13.81 11.59 -5.03
C SER A 138 13.49 12.54 -3.88
N GLY A 139 14.14 13.70 -3.86
CA GLY A 139 13.92 14.72 -2.85
C GLY A 139 15.22 15.21 -2.23
N ARG A 140 15.11 15.84 -1.07
CA ARG A 140 16.28 16.27 -0.29
C ARG A 140 16.63 15.15 0.69
N SER A 141 17.71 14.43 0.42
CA SER A 141 18.13 13.25 1.19
C SER A 141 18.78 13.63 2.52
N HIS A 142 19.39 14.82 2.60
CA HIS A 142 20.12 15.28 3.77
C HIS A 142 19.75 16.70 4.21
N LYS A 143 19.87 16.94 5.52
CA LYS A 143 19.61 18.23 6.20
C LYS A 143 20.30 19.43 5.54
N ASN A 144 21.46 19.23 4.92
CA ASN A 144 22.29 20.30 4.35
C ASN A 144 22.19 20.43 2.83
N GLN A 145 21.34 19.64 2.17
CA GLN A 145 21.28 19.62 0.71
C GLN A 145 20.41 20.77 0.19
N LYS A 146 20.97 21.71 -0.59
CA LYS A 146 20.22 22.87 -1.14
C LYS A 146 19.29 22.50 -2.30
N ARG A 147 19.60 21.45 -3.07
CA ARG A 147 18.83 21.00 -4.24
C ARG A 147 18.28 19.58 -4.04
N SER A 148 17.14 19.31 -4.64
CA SER A 148 16.60 17.94 -4.74
C SER A 148 17.52 17.08 -5.60
N GLN A 149 17.76 15.84 -5.19
CA GLN A 149 18.47 14.85 -5.99
C GLN A 149 17.58 13.64 -6.23
N LYS A 150 17.89 12.93 -7.31
CA LYS A 150 17.31 11.64 -7.64
C LYS A 150 18.42 10.62 -7.61
N GLU A 151 18.24 9.60 -6.79
CA GLU A 151 19.17 8.49 -6.63
C GLU A 151 18.44 7.20 -6.99
N GLU A 152 19.15 6.27 -7.62
CA GLU A 152 18.55 5.05 -8.16
C GLU A 152 19.45 3.84 -7.92
N ILE A 153 18.83 2.72 -7.53
CA ILE A 153 19.45 1.40 -7.45
C ILE A 153 18.62 0.46 -8.32
N PHE A 154 19.31 -0.36 -9.10
CA PHE A 154 18.73 -1.48 -9.82
C PHE A 154 19.52 -2.75 -9.51
N LEU A 155 18.81 -3.84 -9.25
CA LEU A 155 19.38 -5.18 -9.03
C LEU A 155 18.57 -6.21 -9.81
N GLY A 156 19.24 -7.22 -10.35
CA GLY A 156 18.62 -8.30 -11.12
C GLY A 156 18.35 -7.92 -12.58
N THR A 157 17.24 -8.42 -13.11
CA THR A 157 16.81 -8.27 -14.50
C THR A 157 15.39 -7.73 -14.57
N ARG A 158 15.06 -7.06 -15.69
CA ARG A 158 13.69 -6.63 -15.94
C ARG A 158 12.89 -7.84 -16.41
N GLY A 159 11.85 -8.16 -15.66
CA GLY A 159 10.85 -9.17 -16.02
C GLY A 159 9.71 -8.57 -16.85
N PRO A 160 8.88 -9.42 -17.47
CA PRO A 160 7.72 -8.99 -18.24
C PRO A 160 6.60 -8.38 -17.38
N PHE A 161 6.54 -8.72 -16.09
CA PHE A 161 5.58 -8.15 -15.14
C PHE A 161 6.30 -7.23 -14.16
N SER A 162 5.61 -6.17 -13.74
CA SER A 162 6.12 -5.29 -12.70
C SER A 162 5.02 -4.75 -11.81
N ASP A 163 5.32 -4.63 -10.52
CA ASP A 163 4.50 -3.92 -9.54
C ASP A 163 5.30 -2.72 -9.05
N THR A 164 4.69 -1.54 -9.11
CA THR A 164 5.34 -0.27 -8.73
C THR A 164 4.52 0.45 -7.68
N GLN A 165 5.15 0.71 -6.54
CA GLN A 165 4.56 1.45 -5.45
C GLN A 165 5.46 2.60 -5.02
N HIS A 166 4.85 3.57 -4.35
CA HIS A 166 5.56 4.74 -3.86
C HIS A 166 5.16 5.08 -2.44
N SER A 167 6.11 5.61 -1.69
CA SER A 167 5.87 6.11 -0.35
C SER A 167 6.60 7.43 -0.15
N THR A 168 5.88 8.43 0.35
CA THR A 168 6.41 9.79 0.54
C THR A 168 6.57 10.07 2.03
N LEU A 169 7.78 10.46 2.42
CA LEU A 169 8.11 11.02 3.73
C LEU A 169 8.09 12.55 3.67
N ARG A 170 7.33 13.17 4.57
CA ARG A 170 7.43 14.60 4.83
C ARG A 170 8.38 14.81 5.99
N SER A 171 9.46 15.55 5.75
CA SER A 171 10.43 15.95 6.77
C SER A 171 10.46 17.47 6.91
N ILE A 172 11.16 17.96 7.94
CA ILE A 172 11.47 19.39 8.11
C ILE A 172 12.29 19.96 6.93
N HIS A 173 12.92 19.11 6.13
CA HIS A 173 13.75 19.51 4.99
C HIS A 173 13.00 19.47 3.66
N GLY A 174 11.76 18.99 3.66
CA GLY A 174 10.92 18.85 2.47
C GLY A 174 10.39 17.42 2.29
N LEU A 175 9.89 17.16 1.09
CA LEU A 175 9.36 15.86 0.70
C LEU A 175 10.46 14.96 0.14
N ARG A 176 10.47 13.72 0.58
CA ARG A 176 11.29 12.63 0.03
C ARG A 176 10.37 11.53 -0.42
N THR A 177 10.45 11.14 -1.68
CA THR A 177 9.61 10.09 -2.28
C THR A 177 10.47 8.90 -2.62
N THR A 178 10.08 7.74 -2.11
CA THR A 178 10.64 6.44 -2.48
C THR A 178 9.69 5.80 -3.47
N THR A 179 10.22 5.31 -4.59
CA THR A 179 9.49 4.52 -5.57
C THR A 179 10.20 3.18 -5.68
N VAL A 180 9.45 2.09 -5.53
CA VAL A 180 9.95 0.73 -5.64
C VAL A 180 9.20 0.05 -6.77
N THR A 181 9.94 -0.53 -7.71
CA THR A 181 9.41 -1.39 -8.77
C THR A 181 10.01 -2.77 -8.60
N LEU A 182 9.16 -3.77 -8.36
CA LEU A 182 9.55 -5.18 -8.40
C LEU A 182 9.25 -5.71 -9.79
N TYR A 183 10.17 -6.52 -10.33
CA TYR A 183 9.99 -7.22 -11.59
C TYR A 183 9.85 -8.72 -11.33
N SER A 184 8.85 -9.32 -11.96
CA SER A 184 8.55 -10.75 -11.85
C SER A 184 8.46 -11.43 -13.21
N GLY A 185 8.70 -12.73 -13.21
CA GLY A 185 8.45 -13.65 -14.33
C GLY A 185 7.26 -14.56 -14.05
N LEU A 186 6.70 -15.13 -15.11
CA LEU A 186 5.64 -16.15 -15.05
C LEU A 186 6.15 -17.48 -14.50
#